data_AF-A0A231NT28-F1
#
_entry.id   AF-A0A231NT28-F1
#
_cell.length_a   1.000
_cell.length_b   1.000
_cell.length_c   1.000
_cell.angle_alpha   90.00
_cell.angle_beta   90.00
_cell.angle_gamma   90.00
#
_symmetry.space_group_name_H-M   'P 1'
#
loop_
_entity.id
_entity.type
_entity.pdbx_description
1 polymer ?
#
loop_
_entity_poly.entity_id
_entity_poly.type
_entity_poly.pdbx_seq_one_letter_code
_entity_poly.pdbx_strand_id
1 'polypeptide(L)' 'MDESNIRHVIRQYRCHWRQRRLAIGLTLSMTRHFISQCFKGFGRQFMQIKPTPNVFFPEPT' A
#
# COMPACT_ATOMS: atom_id res chain seq x y z
N MET A 1 -2.69 -18.72 -11.63
CA MET A 1 -2.90 -17.70 -10.58
C MET A 1 -4.18 -18.07 -9.86
N ASP A 2 -4.11 -18.54 -8.62
CA ASP A 2 -5.30 -18.95 -7.87
C ASP A 2 -6.11 -17.77 -7.37
N GLU A 3 -7.42 -17.93 -7.34
CA GLU A 3 -8.38 -16.95 -6.82
C GLU A 3 -8.09 -16.56 -5.35
N SER A 4 -7.50 -17.48 -4.59
CA SER A 4 -6.99 -17.25 -3.23
C SER A 4 -5.90 -16.17 -3.19
N ASN A 5 -5.01 -16.13 -4.18
CA ASN A 5 -3.95 -15.14 -4.28
C ASN A 5 -4.50 -13.75 -4.60
N ILE A 6 -5.53 -13.67 -5.46
CA ILE A 6 -6.19 -12.39 -5.79
C ILE A 6 -6.89 -11.81 -4.56
N ARG A 7 -7.66 -12.64 -3.84
CA ARG A 7 -8.30 -12.24 -2.57
C ARG A 7 -7.27 -11.77 -1.54
N HIS A 8 -6.15 -12.49 -1.43
CA HIS A 8 -5.05 -12.12 -0.53
C HIS A 8 -4.48 -10.75 -0.89
N VAL A 9 -4.13 -10.53 -2.17
CA VAL A 9 -3.60 -9.26 -2.68
C VAL A 9 -4.56 -8.09 -2.41
N ILE A 10 -5.86 -8.28 -2.70
CA ILE A 10 -6.88 -7.26 -2.43
C ILE A 10 -6.96 -6.96 -0.93
N ARG A 11 -6.92 -7.98 -0.07
CA ARG A 11 -6.93 -7.80 1.39
C ARG A 11 -5.72 -7.01 1.88
N GLN A 12 -4.51 -7.39 1.46
CA GLN A 12 -3.28 -6.69 1.83
C GLN A 12 -3.31 -5.23 1.36
N TYR A 13 -3.81 -4.99 0.15
CA TYR A 13 -3.98 -3.64 -0.35
C TYR A 13 -4.95 -2.82 0.52
N ARG A 14 -6.11 -3.37 0.86
CA ARG A 14 -7.12 -2.67 1.69
C ARG A 14 -6.61 -2.38 3.09
N CYS A 15 -5.96 -3.35 3.74
CA CYS A 15 -5.48 -3.23 5.11
C CYS A 15 -4.28 -2.29 5.25
N HIS A 16 -3.36 -2.27 4.27
CA HIS A 16 -2.08 -1.60 4.43
C HIS A 16 -1.84 -0.46 3.43
N TRP A 17 -2.35 -0.55 2.20
CA TRP A 17 -2.00 0.40 1.14
C TRP A 17 -3.08 1.41 0.80
N ARG A 18 -4.37 1.13 1.08
CA ARG A 18 -5.46 2.05 0.77
C ARG A 18 -5.26 3.41 1.45
N GLN A 19 -5.01 3.42 2.75
CA GLN A 19 -4.78 4.66 3.51
C GLN A 19 -3.49 5.36 3.08
N ARG A 20 -2.41 4.61 2.88
CA ARG A 20 -1.13 5.13 2.38
C ARG A 20 -1.30 5.82 1.02
N ARG A 21 -1.97 5.18 0.07
CA ARG A 21 -2.28 5.77 -1.23
C ARG A 21 -3.08 7.07 -1.09
N LEU A 22 -4.09 7.08 -0.22
CA LEU A 22 -4.90 8.27 0.04
C LEU A 22 -4.06 9.41 0.64
N ALA A 23 -3.13 9.11 1.54
CA ALA A 23 -2.25 10.10 2.17
C ALA A 23 -1.34 10.84 1.17
N ILE A 24 -0.93 10.18 0.09
CA ILE A 24 -0.12 10.79 -0.98
C ILE A 24 -0.95 11.26 -2.19
N GLY A 25 -2.29 11.16 -2.11
CA GLY A 25 -3.19 11.66 -3.16
C GLY A 25 -3.02 10.99 -4.53
N LEU A 26 -2.42 9.80 -4.60
CA LEU A 26 -2.13 9.16 -5.89
C LEU A 26 -3.27 8.31 -6.42
N THR A 27 -3.53 8.44 -7.71
CA THR A 27 -4.31 7.48 -8.48
C THR A 27 -3.51 6.21 -8.70
N LEU A 28 -4.17 5.06 -8.59
CA LEU A 28 -3.54 3.76 -8.78
C LEU A 28 -3.12 3.64 -10.27
N SER A 29 -1.83 3.78 -10.56
CA SER A 29 -1.29 3.56 -11.91
C SER A 29 0.03 2.83 -11.82
N MET A 30 0.30 1.92 -12.77
CA MET A 30 1.57 1.20 -12.84
C MET A 30 2.62 2.00 -13.60
N THR A 31 2.78 3.28 -13.23
CA THR A 31 3.77 4.18 -13.85
C THR A 31 5.02 4.29 -12.98
N ARG A 32 6.17 4.57 -13.62
CA ARG A 32 7.42 4.88 -12.90
C ARG A 32 7.24 6.05 -11.92
N HIS A 33 6.40 7.02 -12.27
CA HIS A 33 6.05 8.13 -11.40
C HIS A 33 5.36 7.64 -10.12
N PHE A 34 4.34 6.77 -10.25
CA PHE A 34 3.65 6.20 -9.09
C PHE A 34 4.60 5.43 -8.16
N ILE A 35 5.48 4.60 -8.72
CA ILE A 35 6.48 3.86 -7.93
C ILE A 35 7.44 4.82 -7.23
N SER A 36 7.97 5.83 -7.95
CA SER A 36 8.85 6.84 -7.37
C SER A 36 8.20 7.58 -6.21
N GLN A 37 6.91 7.90 -6.31
CA GLN A 37 6.18 8.58 -5.25
C GLN A 37 5.89 7.67 -4.05
N CYS A 38 5.66 6.37 -4.27
CA CYS A 38 5.58 5.38 -3.18
C CYS A 38 6.91 5.30 -2.41
N PHE A 39 8.05 5.27 -3.11
CA PHE A 39 9.37 5.34 -2.47
C PHE A 39 9.60 6.68 -1.76
N LYS A 40 9.21 7.81 -2.36
CA LYS A 40 9.35 9.12 -1.73
C LYS A 40 8.50 9.28 -0.47
N GLY A 41 7.25 8.79 -0.49
CA GLY A 41 6.31 8.93 0.62
C GLY A 41 6.48 7.89 1.74
N PHE A 42 6.93 6.67 1.40
CA PHE A 42 6.97 5.55 2.35
C PHE A 42 8.32 4.84 2.45
N GLY A 43 9.32 5.23 1.65
CA GLY A 43 10.62 4.55 1.58
C GLY A 43 10.54 3.12 1.04
N ARG A 44 9.43 2.73 0.40
CA ARG A 44 9.12 1.33 0.03
C ARG A 44 8.38 1.23 -1.30
N GLN A 45 8.57 0.12 -2.00
CA GLN A 45 7.83 -0.21 -3.22
C GLN A 45 6.36 -0.52 -2.92
N PHE A 46 5.47 -0.17 -3.85
CA PHE A 46 4.04 -0.51 -3.81
C PHE A 46 3.82 -2.01 -3.56
N MET A 47 2.90 -2.33 -2.64
CA MET A 47 2.56 -3.69 -2.19
C MET A 47 3.68 -4.47 -1.47
N GLN A 48 4.88 -3.92 -1.31
CA GLN A 48 6.02 -4.62 -0.67
C GLN A 48 6.11 -4.39 0.86
N ILE A 49 5.00 -4.06 1.50
CA ILE A 49 4.92 -3.86 2.96
C ILE A 49 4.73 -5.23 3.64
N LYS A 50 5.74 -5.68 4.39
CA LYS A 50 5.53 -6.69 5.46
C LYS A 50 4.51 -6.14 6.44
N PRO A 51 3.67 -6.95 7.11
CA PRO A 51 2.64 -6.48 8.03
C PRO A 51 3.29 -5.68 9.18
N THR A 52 3.46 -4.39 8.94
CA THR A 52 3.95 -3.41 9.88
C THR A 52 2.79 -2.45 10.03
N PRO A 53 2.21 -2.33 11.23
CA PRO A 53 1.16 -1.37 11.51
C PRO A 53 1.53 -0.01 10.93
N ASN A 54 0.54 0.71 10.41
CA ASN A 54 0.81 2.02 9.84
C ASN A 54 1.26 2.95 10.98
N VAL A 55 2.55 3.25 11.05
CA VAL A 55 3.11 4.07 12.14
C VAL A 55 2.47 5.46 12.20
N PHE A 56 1.93 5.93 11.07
CA PHE A 56 1.18 7.19 10.97
C PHE A 56 -0.26 7.11 11.48
N PHE A 57 -0.78 5.91 11.74
CA PHE A 57 -2.12 5.67 12.28
C PHE A 57 -2.04 4.51 13.27
N PRO A 58 -1.54 4.75 14.49
CA PRO A 58 -1.64 3.76 15.55
C PRO A 58 -3.10 3.38 15.75
N GLU A 59 -3.39 2.07 15.89
CA GLU A 59 -4.73 1.65 16.28
C GLU A 59 -5.07 2.25 17.64
N PRO A 60 -6.30 2.75 17.84
CA PRO A 60 -6.72 3.23 19.15
C PRO A 60 -6.76 2.04 20.11
N THR A 61 -6.01 2.15 21.21
CA THR A 61 -6.07 1.26 22.38
C THR A 61 -7.40 1.35 23.10
#